data_AF-A0A7X7U4F9-F1
#
_entry.id   AF-A0A7X7U4F9-F1
#
_cell.length_a   1.000
_cell.length_b   1.000
_cell.length_c   1.000
_cell.angle_alpha   90.00
_cell.angle_beta   90.00
_cell.angle_gamma   90.00
#
_symmetry.space_group_name_H-M   'P 1'
#
loop_
_entity.id
_entity.type
_entity.pdbx_description
1 polymer ?
#
loop_
_entity_poly.entity_id
_entity_poly.type
_entity_poly.pdbx_seq_one_letter_code
_entity_poly.pdbx_strand_id
1 'polypeptide(L)'
;MNTTLYEFDAEKYEKASDHQKEWGSQLAQELHLQGDERILDLGCGDGAMSAQLARRVPNGMVVGLDASLGMIDAARKHQTDNLQFVHKDMNAIEYIDEFDVIVSNAALHWIKNHQNLLRRVCLALRKNGVVRFNFAADGNCANLIRAVRDALSSPAYCSSFVDFLWPWYMPTLQEYEELMQRSKFTEVRVWPENADRFFPDAEAMIRWIDQPSLVPFLTHLRGHDR
;
A
#
# COMPACT_ATOMS: atom_id res chain seq x y z
N MET A 1 20.38 -2.97 -3.78
CA MET A 1 19.14 -3.75 -3.68
C MET A 1 18.20 -3.16 -4.72
N ASN A 2 17.81 -3.94 -5.74
CA ASN A 2 16.90 -3.47 -6.78
C ASN A 2 15.49 -3.33 -6.18
N THR A 3 15.12 -2.12 -5.78
CA THR A 3 13.72 -1.79 -5.49
C THR A 3 13.06 -1.51 -6.84
N THR A 4 12.27 -2.46 -7.34
CA THR A 4 11.42 -2.19 -8.50
C THR A 4 10.33 -1.22 -8.06
N LEU A 5 10.44 0.03 -8.49
CA LEU A 5 9.42 1.06 -8.30
C LEU A 5 8.38 0.89 -9.41
N TYR A 6 7.10 0.82 -9.03
CA TYR A 6 6.00 0.72 -9.98
C TYR A 6 5.34 2.09 -10.12
N GLU A 7 5.33 2.62 -11.33
CA GLU A 7 4.52 3.79 -11.69
C GLU A 7 3.09 3.32 -11.98
N PHE A 8 2.12 3.99 -11.38
CA PHE A 8 0.70 3.68 -11.54
C PHE A 8 -0.01 4.81 -12.27
N ASP A 9 -0.90 4.45 -13.21
CA ASP A 9 -1.73 5.40 -13.94
C ASP A 9 -2.88 5.90 -13.05
N ALA A 10 -2.86 7.19 -12.70
CA ALA A 10 -3.81 7.79 -11.76
C ALA A 10 -5.25 7.80 -12.28
N GLU A 11 -5.48 8.03 -13.59
CA GLU A 11 -6.83 8.08 -14.16
C GLU A 11 -7.49 6.69 -14.17
N LYS A 12 -6.70 5.65 -14.45
CA LYS A 12 -7.18 4.27 -14.38
C LYS A 12 -7.38 3.81 -12.94
N TYR A 13 -6.47 4.18 -12.03
CA TYR A 13 -6.60 3.88 -10.61
C TYR A 13 -7.85 4.55 -10.03
N GLU A 14 -8.15 5.80 -10.35
CA GLU A 14 -9.34 6.51 -9.85
C GLU A 14 -10.64 5.75 -10.16
N LYS A 15 -10.71 5.10 -11.33
CA LYS A 15 -11.87 4.30 -11.77
C LYS A 15 -11.93 2.87 -11.20
N ALA A 16 -10.84 2.37 -10.64
CA ALA A 16 -10.72 0.97 -10.17
C ALA A 16 -10.51 0.86 -8.64
N SER A 17 -10.30 1.98 -7.94
CA SER A 17 -9.84 2.03 -6.55
C SER A 17 -10.93 2.24 -5.49
N ASP A 18 -12.20 2.11 -5.86
CA ASP A 18 -13.33 2.32 -4.93
C ASP A 18 -13.18 1.50 -3.63
N HIS A 19 -12.61 0.30 -3.71
CA HIS A 19 -12.40 -0.59 -2.58
C HIS A 19 -11.24 -0.14 -1.69
N GLN A 20 -10.11 0.25 -2.29
CA GLN A 20 -8.99 0.80 -1.55
C GLN A 20 -9.41 2.08 -0.81
N LYS A 21 -10.30 2.88 -1.41
CA LYS A 21 -10.91 4.06 -0.78
C LYS A 21 -11.85 3.69 0.37
N GLU A 22 -12.66 2.64 0.21
CA GLU A 22 -13.53 2.10 1.27
C GLU A 22 -12.71 1.64 2.48
N TRP A 23 -11.69 0.79 2.28
CA TRP A 23 -10.81 0.32 3.34
C TRP A 23 -10.03 1.46 3.99
N GLY A 24 -9.52 2.41 3.19
CA GLY A 24 -8.84 3.59 3.70
C GLY A 24 -9.76 4.46 4.57
N SER A 25 -11.03 4.62 4.18
CA SER A 25 -12.03 5.33 4.96
C SER A 25 -12.34 4.62 6.28
N GLN A 26 -12.50 3.29 6.26
CA GLN A 26 -12.74 2.50 7.47
C GLN A 26 -11.54 2.58 8.42
N LEU A 27 -10.32 2.36 7.90
CA LEU A 27 -9.07 2.47 8.66
C LEU A 27 -8.93 3.86 9.27
N ALA A 28 -9.20 4.91 8.50
CA ALA A 28 -9.18 6.26 9.03
C ALA A 28 -10.14 6.36 10.22
N GLN A 29 -11.41 5.95 10.07
CA GLN A 29 -12.45 6.03 11.11
C GLN A 29 -12.11 5.28 12.40
N GLU A 30 -11.37 4.18 12.34
CA GLU A 30 -10.90 3.44 13.52
C GLU A 30 -9.92 4.23 14.42
N LEU A 31 -9.25 5.25 13.87
CA LEU A 31 -8.29 6.05 14.62
C LEU A 31 -9.01 6.99 15.60
N HIS A 32 -8.60 6.95 16.86
CA HIS A 32 -9.07 7.85 17.92
C HIS A 32 -8.29 9.17 17.93
N LEU A 33 -8.52 10.00 16.90
CA LEU A 33 -7.85 11.30 16.73
C LEU A 33 -8.50 12.39 17.61
N GLN A 34 -7.66 13.22 18.22
CA GLN A 34 -8.00 14.39 19.05
C GLN A 34 -8.04 15.69 18.23
N GLY A 35 -7.44 15.70 17.05
CA GLY A 35 -7.55 16.79 16.09
C GLY A 35 -6.29 17.63 15.90
N ASP A 36 -5.22 17.31 16.62
CA ASP A 36 -3.91 17.99 16.61
C ASP A 36 -2.74 17.07 16.23
N GLU A 37 -3.02 15.80 15.92
CA GLU A 37 -1.99 14.83 15.59
C GLU A 37 -1.24 15.17 14.30
N ARG A 38 0.05 14.85 14.30
CA ARG A 38 0.90 14.78 13.11
C ARG A 38 0.90 13.35 12.57
N ILE A 39 0.33 13.18 11.37
CA ILE A 39 0.07 11.89 10.74
C ILE A 39 0.95 11.69 9.51
N LEU A 40 1.57 10.51 9.38
CA LEU A 40 2.22 10.07 8.15
C LEU A 40 1.39 8.98 7.48
N ASP A 41 1.08 9.15 6.20
CA ASP A 41 0.37 8.18 5.38
C ASP A 41 1.34 7.54 4.36
N LEU A 42 1.71 6.28 4.60
CA LEU A 42 2.66 5.52 3.80
C LEU A 42 1.98 4.85 2.59
N GLY A 43 2.34 5.29 1.39
CA GLY A 43 1.71 4.84 0.14
C GLY A 43 0.34 5.48 -0.04
N CYS A 44 0.31 6.82 -0.04
CA CYS A 44 -0.93 7.59 0.00
C CYS A 44 -1.76 7.51 -1.29
N GLY A 45 -1.20 6.98 -2.39
CA GLY A 45 -1.88 6.90 -3.67
C GLY A 45 -2.38 8.27 -4.15
N ASP A 46 -3.65 8.32 -4.56
CA ASP A 46 -4.32 9.55 -5.02
C ASP A 46 -4.68 10.54 -3.89
N GLY A 47 -4.26 10.28 -2.65
CA GLY A 47 -4.41 11.18 -1.52
C GLY A 47 -5.82 11.21 -0.90
N ALA A 48 -6.74 10.34 -1.32
CA ALA A 48 -8.12 10.36 -0.85
C ALA A 48 -8.23 10.10 0.68
N MET A 49 -7.47 9.13 1.20
CA MET A 49 -7.42 8.84 2.65
C MET A 49 -6.71 9.98 3.41
N SER A 50 -5.59 10.48 2.90
CA SER A 50 -4.85 11.59 3.51
C SER A 50 -5.72 12.85 3.65
N ALA A 51 -6.57 13.14 2.64
CA ALA A 51 -7.55 14.22 2.68
C ALA A 51 -8.63 14.01 3.75
N GLN A 52 -9.07 12.78 3.97
CA GLN A 52 -10.01 12.46 5.05
C GLN A 52 -9.36 12.64 6.43
N LEU A 53 -8.12 12.18 6.60
CA LEU A 53 -7.36 12.35 7.83
C LEU A 53 -7.14 13.83 8.13
N ALA A 54 -6.75 14.64 7.14
CA ALA A 54 -6.51 16.07 7.32
C ALA A 54 -7.77 16.83 7.80
N ARG A 55 -8.96 16.44 7.34
CA ARG A 55 -10.24 17.01 7.86
C ARG A 55 -10.49 16.66 9.32
N ARG A 56 -9.92 15.57 9.82
CA ARG A 56 -10.07 15.11 11.21
C ARG A 56 -9.01 15.68 12.14
N VAL A 57 -7.90 16.19 11.61
CA VAL A 57 -6.85 16.89 12.37
C VAL A 57 -6.69 18.34 11.95
N PRO A 58 -7.72 19.19 12.16
CA PRO A 58 -7.70 20.59 11.71
C PRO A 58 -6.57 21.42 12.36
N ASN A 59 -6.09 21.03 13.55
CA ASN A 59 -4.98 21.68 14.24
C ASN A 59 -3.66 20.87 14.12
N GLY A 60 -3.70 19.76 13.39
CA GLY A 60 -2.56 18.87 13.18
C GLY A 60 -1.94 19.02 11.80
N MET A 61 -1.29 17.97 11.32
CA MET A 61 -0.67 17.93 9.99
C MET A 61 -0.68 16.51 9.44
N VAL A 62 -1.06 16.36 8.17
CA VAL A 62 -0.94 15.09 7.46
C VAL A 62 0.13 15.20 6.38
N VAL A 63 1.03 14.22 6.34
CA VAL A 63 2.01 14.05 5.27
C VAL A 63 1.71 12.74 4.57
N GLY A 64 1.30 12.79 3.30
CA GLY A 64 1.20 11.60 2.45
C GLY A 64 2.48 11.40 1.66
N LEU A 65 3.04 10.19 1.63
CA LEU A 65 4.09 9.85 0.68
C LEU A 65 3.68 8.70 -0.24
N ASP A 66 4.15 8.78 -1.47
CA ASP A 66 4.04 7.71 -2.45
C ASP A 66 5.30 7.68 -3.33
N ALA A 67 5.60 6.49 -3.83
CA ALA A 67 6.73 6.24 -4.72
C ALA A 67 6.39 6.55 -6.19
N SER A 68 5.11 6.53 -6.56
CA SER A 68 4.61 6.85 -7.90
C SER A 68 4.45 8.35 -8.06
N LEU A 69 5.15 8.94 -9.03
CA LEU A 69 5.03 10.37 -9.29
C LEU A 69 3.62 10.72 -9.80
N GLY A 70 3.03 9.86 -10.64
CA GLY A 70 1.66 10.04 -11.13
C GLY A 70 0.62 10.07 -10.01
N MET A 71 0.81 9.27 -8.95
CA MET A 71 -0.05 9.29 -7.77
C MET A 71 0.10 10.59 -6.97
N ILE A 72 1.32 11.05 -6.78
CA ILE A 72 1.59 12.31 -6.07
C ILE A 72 0.99 13.50 -6.82
N ASP A 73 1.10 13.54 -8.14
CA ASP A 73 0.51 14.61 -8.94
C ASP A 73 -1.02 14.61 -8.83
N ALA A 74 -1.65 13.45 -8.83
CA ALA A 74 -3.08 13.33 -8.54
C ALA A 74 -3.42 13.75 -7.10
N ALA A 75 -2.62 13.36 -6.11
CA ALA A 75 -2.85 13.65 -4.70
C ALA A 75 -2.76 15.15 -4.38
N ARG A 76 -1.86 15.88 -5.05
CA ARG A 76 -1.69 17.33 -4.89
C ARG A 76 -2.98 18.13 -5.10
N LYS A 77 -3.99 17.60 -5.80
CA LYS A 77 -5.32 18.22 -5.90
C LYS A 77 -6.04 18.37 -4.55
N HIS A 78 -5.65 17.57 -3.56
CA HIS A 78 -6.19 17.60 -2.20
C HIS A 78 -5.36 18.43 -1.22
N GLN A 79 -4.24 19.02 -1.65
CA GLN A 79 -3.33 19.71 -0.77
C GLN A 79 -4.00 20.92 -0.06
N THR A 80 -3.74 21.06 1.24
CA THR A 80 -4.25 22.15 2.09
C THR A 80 -3.15 22.63 3.03
N ASP A 81 -3.42 23.65 3.87
CA ASP A 81 -2.45 24.16 4.83
C ASP A 81 -1.98 23.08 5.84
N ASN A 82 -2.83 22.09 6.14
CA ASN A 82 -2.54 20.97 7.05
C ASN A 82 -2.38 19.61 6.33
N LEU A 83 -2.18 19.60 5.01
CA LEU A 83 -1.97 18.37 4.24
C LEU A 83 -0.91 18.59 3.15
N GLN A 84 0.15 17.79 3.18
CA GLN A 84 1.24 17.84 2.20
C GLN A 84 1.52 16.47 1.59
N PHE A 85 1.95 16.46 0.33
CA PHE A 85 2.29 15.24 -0.41
C PHE A 85 3.76 15.24 -0.84
N VAL A 86 4.44 14.12 -0.62
CA VAL A 86 5.89 13.96 -0.86
C VAL A 86 6.13 12.76 -1.76
N HIS A 87 6.82 12.98 -2.88
CA HIS A 87 7.31 11.89 -3.71
C HIS A 87 8.54 11.25 -3.07
N LYS A 88 8.37 10.07 -2.46
CA LYS A 88 9.44 9.36 -1.75
C LYS A 88 9.10 7.87 -1.58
N ASP A 89 10.12 7.02 -1.64
CA ASP A 89 10.01 5.60 -1.30
C ASP A 89 9.92 5.44 0.24
N MET A 90 8.92 4.73 0.72
CA MET A 90 8.74 4.47 2.15
C MET A 90 9.89 3.67 2.79
N ASN A 91 10.66 2.90 2.00
CA ASN A 91 11.89 2.26 2.48
C ASN A 91 13.02 3.24 2.80
N ALA A 92 12.90 4.49 2.35
CA ALA A 92 13.91 5.52 2.46
C ALA A 92 13.48 6.72 3.33
N ILE A 93 12.39 6.62 4.11
CA ILE A 93 12.00 7.69 5.05
C ILE A 93 13.07 7.89 6.14
N GLU A 94 13.27 9.15 6.54
CA GLU A 94 14.36 9.59 7.43
C GLU A 94 13.85 10.48 8.57
N TYR A 95 12.55 10.40 8.86
CA TYR A 95 11.92 11.13 9.95
C TYR A 95 12.34 10.57 11.30
N ILE A 96 12.43 11.43 12.32
CA ILE A 96 12.83 11.06 13.68
C ILE A 96 11.94 11.79 14.69
N ASP A 97 11.16 11.05 15.50
CA ASP A 97 10.32 11.61 16.57
C ASP A 97 9.33 12.69 16.05
N GLU A 98 8.75 12.46 14.87
CA GLU A 98 7.93 13.47 14.17
C GLU A 98 6.44 13.19 14.20
N PHE A 99 6.01 11.93 14.18
CA PHE A 99 4.62 11.57 13.95
C PHE A 99 3.96 10.92 15.17
N ASP A 100 2.75 11.36 15.49
CA ASP A 100 1.91 10.75 16.53
C ASP A 100 1.22 9.50 15.98
N VAL A 101 0.90 9.50 14.67
CA VAL A 101 0.23 8.38 13.99
C VAL A 101 0.92 8.09 12.65
N ILE A 102 1.20 6.82 12.36
CA ILE A 102 1.62 6.38 11.03
C ILE A 102 0.63 5.35 10.50
N VAL A 103 0.05 5.62 9.33
CA VAL A 103 -0.90 4.74 8.66
C VAL A 103 -0.35 4.23 7.34
N SER A 104 -0.91 3.11 6.89
CA SER A 104 -0.74 2.63 5.52
C SER A 104 -1.91 1.74 5.16
N ASN A 105 -2.50 1.97 3.99
CA ASN A 105 -3.60 1.17 3.48
C ASN A 105 -3.25 0.64 2.08
N ALA A 106 -3.35 -0.67 1.89
CA ALA A 106 -3.15 -1.35 0.61
C ALA A 106 -1.80 -1.06 -0.09
N ALA A 107 -0.75 -0.68 0.64
CA ALA A 107 0.56 -0.36 0.05
C ALA A 107 1.71 -1.28 0.52
N LEU A 108 1.69 -1.77 1.76
CA LEU A 108 2.88 -2.43 2.32
C LEU A 108 3.25 -3.76 1.65
N HIS A 109 2.31 -4.45 1.01
CA HIS A 109 2.62 -5.70 0.28
C HIS A 109 3.57 -5.48 -0.92
N TRP A 110 3.80 -4.24 -1.35
CA TRP A 110 4.82 -3.90 -2.35
C TRP A 110 6.24 -3.81 -1.76
N ILE A 111 6.36 -3.80 -0.43
CA ILE A 111 7.63 -3.63 0.27
C ILE A 111 8.19 -5.00 0.63
N LYS A 112 9.39 -5.31 0.16
CA LYS A 112 10.03 -6.62 0.47
C LYS A 112 10.71 -6.65 1.82
N ASN A 113 11.28 -5.52 2.26
CA ASN A 113 12.08 -5.46 3.47
C ASN A 113 11.31 -4.81 4.63
N HIS A 114 10.33 -5.55 5.18
CA HIS A 114 9.54 -5.05 6.30
C HIS A 114 10.38 -4.84 7.57
N GLN A 115 11.50 -5.55 7.75
CA GLN A 115 12.42 -5.29 8.87
C GLN A 115 12.96 -3.86 8.83
N ASN A 116 13.45 -3.41 7.67
CA ASN A 116 13.89 -2.02 7.48
C ASN A 116 12.72 -1.04 7.58
N LEU A 117 11.57 -1.34 6.96
CA LEU A 117 10.37 -0.51 7.05
C LEU A 117 9.99 -0.25 8.51
N LEU A 118 9.78 -1.31 9.29
CA LEU A 118 9.38 -1.23 10.70
C LEU A 118 10.42 -0.48 11.53
N ARG A 119 11.72 -0.71 11.30
CA ARG A 119 12.79 0.06 11.96
C ARG A 119 12.64 1.56 11.71
N ARG A 120 12.36 1.98 10.46
CA ARG A 120 12.21 3.39 10.09
C ARG A 120 10.93 3.99 10.63
N VAL A 121 9.82 3.24 10.57
CA VAL A 121 8.55 3.62 11.20
C VAL A 121 8.73 3.85 12.70
N CYS A 122 9.41 2.94 13.41
CA CYS A 122 9.69 3.13 14.84
C CYS A 122 10.55 4.38 15.13
N LEU A 123 11.44 4.78 14.22
CA LEU A 123 12.24 6.00 14.39
C LEU A 123 11.40 7.26 14.12
N ALA A 124 10.54 7.21 13.11
CA ALA A 124 9.68 8.32 12.71
C ALA A 124 8.59 8.65 13.74
N LEU A 125 8.15 7.64 14.49
CA LEU A 125 7.15 7.81 15.54
C LEU A 125 7.68 8.58 16.74
N ARG A 126 6.81 9.41 17.28
CA ARG A 126 6.97 9.98 18.60
C ARG A 126 6.80 8.95 19.69
N LYS A 127 7.29 9.29 20.89
CA LYS A 127 6.95 8.52 22.09
C LYS A 127 5.43 8.40 22.24
N ASN A 128 4.96 7.16 22.47
CA ASN A 128 3.54 6.79 22.54
C ASN A 128 2.76 6.92 21.21
N GLY A 129 3.44 7.18 20.09
CA GLY A 129 2.81 7.18 18.79
C GLY A 129 2.35 5.79 18.38
N VAL A 130 1.36 5.73 17.49
CA VAL A 130 0.68 4.49 17.09
C VAL A 130 0.80 4.24 15.59
N VAL A 131 0.69 2.97 15.21
CA VAL A 131 0.62 2.56 13.81
C VAL A 131 -0.66 1.82 13.50
N ARG A 132 -1.18 2.01 12.29
CA ARG A 132 -2.28 1.21 11.75
C ARG A 132 -2.01 0.87 10.29
N PHE A 133 -1.75 -0.41 10.04
CA PHE A 133 -1.48 -0.92 8.71
C PHE A 133 -2.55 -1.90 8.26
N ASN A 134 -2.95 -1.81 7.00
CA ASN A 134 -3.77 -2.80 6.30
C ASN A 134 -3.12 -3.08 4.94
N PHE A 135 -2.87 -4.35 4.62
CA PHE A 135 -2.28 -4.77 3.35
C PHE A 135 -2.56 -6.26 3.09
N ALA A 136 -2.39 -6.68 1.83
CA ALA A 136 -2.58 -8.07 1.43
C ALA A 136 -1.58 -9.01 2.12
N ALA A 137 -2.10 -10.07 2.72
CA ALA A 137 -1.34 -11.14 3.36
C ALA A 137 -1.47 -12.46 2.57
N ASP A 138 -0.84 -13.53 3.05
CA ASP A 138 -0.99 -14.87 2.49
C ASP A 138 -2.47 -15.27 2.35
N GLY A 139 -2.77 -16.02 1.29
CA GLY A 139 -4.14 -16.40 0.91
C GLY A 139 -4.92 -15.32 0.13
N ASN A 140 -4.52 -14.05 0.19
CA ASN A 140 -5.19 -13.00 -0.59
C ASN A 140 -5.09 -13.27 -2.10
N CYS A 141 -6.23 -13.18 -2.81
CA CYS A 141 -6.29 -13.39 -4.25
C CYS A 141 -5.68 -14.73 -4.74
N ALA A 142 -5.73 -15.80 -3.93
CA ALA A 142 -5.07 -17.08 -4.22
C ALA A 142 -5.40 -17.67 -5.61
N ASN A 143 -6.65 -17.52 -6.08
CA ASN A 143 -7.06 -17.98 -7.41
C ASN A 143 -6.38 -17.18 -8.54
N LEU A 144 -6.25 -15.86 -8.39
CA LEU A 144 -5.52 -15.02 -9.34
C LEU A 144 -4.04 -15.35 -9.32
N ILE A 145 -3.44 -15.49 -8.14
CA ILE A 145 -2.02 -15.84 -8.00
C ILE A 145 -1.72 -17.18 -8.68
N ARG A 146 -2.59 -18.17 -8.52
CA ARG A 146 -2.48 -19.46 -9.22
C ARG A 146 -2.57 -19.26 -10.74
N ALA A 147 -3.60 -18.57 -11.23
CA ALA A 147 -3.78 -18.33 -12.66
C ALA A 147 -2.59 -17.60 -13.29
N VAL A 148 -2.02 -16.60 -12.60
CA VAL A 148 -0.81 -15.92 -13.04
C VAL A 148 0.36 -16.89 -13.09
N ARG A 149 0.62 -17.66 -12.03
CA ARG A 149 1.73 -18.64 -12.03
C ARG A 149 1.62 -19.67 -13.15
N ASP A 150 0.41 -20.15 -13.43
CA ASP A 150 0.14 -21.07 -14.54
C ASP A 150 0.45 -20.39 -15.89
N ALA A 151 0.02 -19.13 -16.08
CA ALA A 151 0.32 -18.37 -17.27
C ALA A 151 1.83 -18.14 -17.45
N LEU A 152 2.54 -17.70 -16.40
CA LEU A 152 3.99 -17.47 -16.41
C LEU A 152 4.78 -18.74 -16.75
N SER A 153 4.26 -19.91 -16.39
CA SER A 153 4.90 -21.20 -16.67
C SER A 153 4.57 -21.78 -18.04
N SER A 154 3.59 -21.20 -18.74
CA SER A 154 3.15 -21.71 -20.04
C SER A 154 4.20 -21.47 -21.15
N PRO A 155 4.24 -22.32 -22.20
CA PRO A 155 5.16 -22.13 -23.32
C PRO A 155 5.03 -20.78 -24.03
N ALA A 156 3.86 -20.13 -23.94
CA ALA A 156 3.62 -18.83 -24.54
C ALA A 156 4.37 -17.71 -23.82
N TYR A 157 4.57 -17.80 -22.50
CA TYR A 157 5.08 -16.69 -21.70
C TYR A 157 6.37 -16.98 -20.95
N CYS A 158 6.73 -18.25 -20.71
CA CYS A 158 7.84 -18.61 -19.82
C CYS A 158 9.18 -17.96 -20.16
N SER A 159 9.47 -17.75 -21.45
CA SER A 159 10.70 -17.09 -21.90
C SER A 159 10.79 -15.61 -21.49
N SER A 160 9.67 -14.94 -21.24
CA SER A 160 9.59 -13.54 -20.82
C SER A 160 9.84 -13.34 -19.32
N PHE A 161 9.85 -14.43 -18.53
CA PHE A 161 9.86 -14.36 -17.05
C PHE A 161 11.01 -15.15 -16.39
N VAL A 162 12.08 -15.44 -17.12
CA VAL A 162 13.23 -16.25 -16.62
C VAL A 162 13.85 -15.69 -15.33
N ASP A 163 13.97 -14.37 -15.22
CA ASP A 163 14.51 -13.68 -14.04
C ASP A 163 13.42 -12.88 -13.28
N PHE A 164 12.16 -13.29 -13.41
CA PHE A 164 11.06 -12.58 -12.79
C PHE A 164 11.09 -12.70 -11.27
N LEU A 165 11.14 -11.55 -10.61
CA LEU A 165 10.98 -11.47 -9.15
C LEU A 165 9.51 -11.22 -8.83
N TRP A 166 8.91 -12.12 -8.06
CA TRP A 166 7.53 -11.95 -7.61
C TRP A 166 7.37 -10.58 -6.92
N PRO A 167 6.37 -9.76 -7.27
CA PRO A 167 6.32 -8.36 -6.87
C PRO A 167 5.92 -8.16 -5.41
N TRP A 168 5.12 -9.07 -4.83
CA TRP A 168 4.51 -8.85 -3.51
C TRP A 168 5.13 -9.64 -2.38
N TYR A 169 5.21 -9.02 -1.20
CA TYR A 169 5.46 -9.69 0.06
C TYR A 169 4.10 -9.86 0.77
N MET A 170 3.64 -11.10 0.85
CA MET A 170 2.35 -11.50 1.42
C MET A 170 2.62 -12.58 2.48
N PRO A 171 3.04 -12.18 3.69
CA PRO A 171 3.37 -13.12 4.75
C PRO A 171 2.11 -13.77 5.33
N THR A 172 2.29 -14.94 5.93
CA THR A 172 1.27 -15.52 6.81
C THR A 172 1.09 -14.66 8.06
N LEU A 173 -0.06 -14.84 8.75
CA LEU A 173 -0.32 -14.16 10.02
C LEU A 173 0.82 -14.41 11.03
N GLN A 174 1.21 -15.68 11.19
CA GLN A 174 2.26 -16.08 12.13
C GLN A 174 3.61 -15.43 11.80
N GLU A 175 4.04 -15.45 10.54
CA GLU A 175 5.30 -14.82 10.12
C GLU A 175 5.31 -13.32 10.43
N TYR A 176 4.17 -12.65 10.24
CA TYR A 176 4.07 -11.22 10.50
C TYR A 176 4.00 -10.90 12.00
N GLU A 177 3.34 -11.73 12.81
CA GLU A 177 3.37 -11.64 14.27
C GLU A 177 4.80 -11.79 14.80
N GLU A 178 5.54 -12.80 14.34
CA GLU A 178 6.94 -13.02 14.71
C GLU A 178 7.84 -11.86 14.30
N LEU A 179 7.60 -11.26 13.12
CA LEU A 179 8.32 -10.08 12.67
C LEU A 179 8.03 -8.87 13.56
N MET A 180 6.77 -8.62 13.90
CA MET A 180 6.36 -7.51 14.76
C MET A 180 6.88 -7.67 16.19
N GLN A 181 6.94 -8.89 16.74
CA GLN A 181 7.54 -9.16 18.06
C GLN A 181 9.04 -8.80 18.14
N ARG A 182 9.76 -8.82 17.02
CA ARG A 182 11.17 -8.42 16.94
C ARG A 182 11.36 -6.90 16.77
N SER A 183 10.28 -6.16 16.57
CA SER A 183 10.30 -4.70 16.45
C SER A 183 10.41 -4.02 17.82
N LYS A 184 10.46 -2.68 17.83
CA LYS A 184 10.45 -1.89 19.07
C LYS A 184 9.04 -1.50 19.53
N PHE A 185 7.99 -1.96 18.86
CA PHE A 185 6.62 -1.73 19.29
C PHE A 185 6.33 -2.48 20.58
N THR A 186 5.73 -1.80 21.56
CA THR A 186 5.44 -2.37 22.88
C THR A 186 4.09 -3.08 22.93
N GLU A 187 3.12 -2.60 22.14
CA GLU A 187 1.78 -3.18 22.03
C GLU A 187 1.52 -3.53 20.57
N VAL A 188 1.45 -4.84 20.29
CA VAL A 188 1.29 -5.37 18.93
C VAL A 188 0.02 -6.19 18.86
N ARG A 189 -0.80 -5.91 17.85
CA ARG A 189 -1.90 -6.77 17.44
C ARG A 189 -1.79 -6.97 15.93
N VAL A 190 -1.85 -8.22 15.50
CA VAL A 190 -1.93 -8.60 14.09
C VAL A 190 -3.13 -9.53 13.99
N TRP A 191 -3.99 -9.32 13.00
CA TRP A 191 -5.18 -10.13 12.81
C TRP A 191 -5.53 -10.20 11.32
N PRO A 192 -6.15 -11.29 10.86
CA PRO A 192 -6.64 -11.39 9.50
C PRO A 192 -8.00 -10.69 9.38
N GLU A 193 -8.30 -10.22 8.18
CA GLU A 193 -9.60 -9.66 7.82
C GLU A 193 -10.07 -10.34 6.53
N ASN A 194 -11.29 -10.88 6.52
CA ASN A 194 -11.87 -11.39 5.28
C ASN A 194 -12.45 -10.20 4.51
N ALA A 195 -11.87 -9.93 3.35
CA ALA A 195 -12.32 -8.90 2.43
C ALA A 195 -12.73 -9.49 1.07
N ASP A 196 -13.27 -10.71 1.07
CA ASP A 196 -13.76 -11.38 -0.14
C ASP A 196 -14.79 -10.50 -0.85
N ARG A 197 -14.77 -10.56 -2.19
CA ARG A 197 -15.62 -9.77 -3.06
C ARG A 197 -16.24 -10.64 -4.13
N PHE A 198 -17.48 -10.29 -4.46
CA PHE A 198 -18.23 -10.89 -5.54
C PHE A 198 -18.31 -9.89 -6.70
N PHE A 199 -17.93 -10.34 -7.88
CA PHE A 199 -18.06 -9.56 -9.10
C PHE A 199 -19.28 -10.05 -9.88
N PRO A 200 -20.01 -9.15 -10.56
CA PRO A 200 -21.20 -9.52 -11.31
C PRO A 200 -20.87 -10.42 -12.52
N ASP A 201 -19.68 -10.26 -13.10
CA ASP A 201 -19.18 -11.03 -14.23
C ASP A 201 -17.63 -11.02 -14.28
N ALA A 202 -17.08 -11.82 -15.19
CA ALA A 202 -15.65 -11.95 -15.38
C ALA A 202 -14.99 -10.66 -15.92
N GLU A 203 -15.71 -9.85 -16.70
CA GLU A 203 -15.18 -8.63 -17.29
C GLU A 203 -14.98 -7.55 -16.21
N ALA A 204 -15.93 -7.42 -15.28
CA ALA A 204 -15.83 -6.58 -14.11
C ALA A 204 -14.65 -6.99 -13.21
N MET A 205 -14.47 -8.30 -13.02
CA MET A 205 -13.31 -8.83 -12.30
C MET A 205 -11.99 -8.49 -13.02
N ILE A 206 -11.92 -8.68 -14.35
CA ILE A 206 -10.71 -8.39 -15.14
C ILE A 206 -10.36 -6.89 -15.07
N ARG A 207 -11.33 -5.98 -15.24
CA ARG A 207 -11.10 -4.54 -15.12
C ARG A 207 -10.52 -4.16 -13.75
N TRP A 208 -10.92 -4.86 -12.69
CA TRP A 208 -10.41 -4.66 -11.34
C TRP A 208 -9.00 -5.25 -11.15
N ILE A 209 -8.72 -6.40 -11.76
CA ILE A 209 -7.41 -7.06 -11.68
C ILE A 209 -6.36 -6.35 -12.56
N ASP A 210 -6.77 -5.77 -13.68
CA ASP A 210 -5.89 -5.11 -14.65
C ASP A 210 -5.08 -3.95 -14.01
N GLN A 211 -5.68 -3.23 -13.07
CA GLN A 211 -5.04 -2.16 -12.31
C GLN A 211 -5.40 -2.31 -10.83
N PRO A 212 -4.47 -2.55 -9.87
CA PRO A 212 -3.01 -2.55 -9.98
C PRO A 212 -2.36 -3.94 -10.15
N SER A 213 -3.14 -5.03 -10.13
CA SER A 213 -2.60 -6.38 -9.88
C SER A 213 -1.82 -6.98 -11.05
N LEU A 214 -2.17 -6.68 -12.30
CA LEU A 214 -1.43 -7.18 -13.47
C LEU A 214 -0.26 -6.29 -13.89
N VAL A 215 -0.20 -5.04 -13.43
CA VAL A 215 0.82 -4.05 -13.80
C VAL A 215 2.25 -4.62 -13.74
N PRO A 216 2.66 -5.34 -12.68
CA PRO A 216 4.04 -5.86 -12.59
C PRO A 216 4.38 -6.93 -13.62
N PHE A 217 3.39 -7.61 -14.17
CA PHE A 217 3.58 -8.69 -15.15
C PHE A 217 3.55 -8.16 -16.58
N LEU A 218 2.65 -7.19 -16.84
CA LEU A 218 2.50 -6.57 -18.16
C LEU A 218 3.75 -5.81 -18.63
N THR A 219 4.62 -5.37 -17.72
CA THR A 219 5.90 -4.72 -18.05
C THR A 219 6.93 -5.67 -18.65
N HIS A 220 6.76 -6.98 -18.46
CA HIS A 220 7.64 -8.02 -19.04
C HIS A 220 7.16 -8.52 -20.41
N LEU A 221 5.94 -8.18 -20.81
CA LEU A 221 5.32 -8.61 -22.08
C LEU A 221 5.54 -7.54 -23.17
N ARG A 222 5.63 -7.97 -24.43
CA ARG A 222 5.88 -7.08 -25.59
C ARG A 222 4.88 -7.32 -26.70
N GLY A 223 4.50 -6.26 -27.42
CA GLY A 223 3.70 -6.38 -28.65
C GLY A 223 2.32 -7.00 -28.42
N HIS A 224 1.99 -8.03 -29.20
CA HIS A 224 0.71 -8.74 -29.15
C HIS A 224 0.50 -9.60 -27.89
N ASP A 225 1.54 -9.79 -27.07
CA ASP A 225 1.49 -10.60 -25.86
C ASP A 225 0.99 -9.81 -24.63
N ARG A 226 0.81 -8.48 -24.75
CA ARG A 226 0.38 -7.59 -23.66
C ARG A 226 -1.14 -7.47 -23.56
#